data_AF-A0A5K1KG51-F1
#
_entry.id   AF-A0A5K1KG51-F1
#
_cell.length_a   1.000
_cell.length_b   1.000
_cell.length_c   1.000
_cell.angle_alpha   90.00
_cell.angle_beta   90.00
_cell.angle_gamma   90.00
#
_symmetry.space_group_name_H-M   'P 1'
#
loop_
_entity.id
_entity.type
_entity.pdbx_description
1 polymer ?
#
loop_
_entity_poly.entity_id
_entity_poly.type
_entity_poly.pdbx_seq_one_letter_code
_entity_poly.pdbx_strand_id
1 'polypeptide(L)'
;LFLHQTGSNNPIGLNSNIDKIPFHPYFSFKDIVGFIIMIMGLITLSLWNPYLLGDPDNFIPANPLVTPIHIQPEWYFLFAYAILRSIPNKLGGVIALVMSIAILFILPFYNLSKFRGIQFYPINQILFWIMVSTV
;
A
#
# COMPACT_ATOMS: atom_id res chain seq x y z
N LEU A 1 -7.15 -18.79 -5.67
CA LEU A 1 -6.78 -20.16 -6.08
C LEU A 1 -5.26 -20.37 -6.11
N PHE A 2 -4.49 -19.53 -6.83
CA PHE A 2 -3.03 -19.69 -6.95
C PHE A 2 -2.27 -19.75 -5.62
N LEU A 3 -2.65 -18.95 -4.62
CA LEU A 3 -2.03 -19.01 -3.29
C LEU A 3 -2.18 -20.39 -2.62
N HIS A 4 -3.30 -21.08 -2.81
CA HIS A 4 -3.52 -22.38 -2.18
C HIS A 4 -2.71 -23.51 -2.82
N GLN A 5 -2.22 -23.31 -4.04
CA GLN A 5 -1.35 -24.30 -4.71
C GLN A 5 0.05 -24.33 -4.08
N THR A 6 0.59 -23.18 -3.68
CA THR A 6 1.93 -23.06 -3.09
C THR A 6 1.91 -22.92 -1.57
N GLY A 7 0.80 -22.44 -1.00
CA GLY A 7 0.68 -22.05 0.39
C GLY A 7 1.27 -20.67 0.69
N SER A 8 1.03 -20.19 1.91
CA SER A 8 1.57 -18.91 2.38
C SER A 8 3.08 -18.98 2.61
N ASN A 9 3.78 -17.88 2.31
CA ASN A 9 5.17 -17.70 2.72
C ASN A 9 5.25 -17.37 4.23
N ASN A 10 6.46 -17.42 4.80
CA ASN A 10 6.72 -17.09 6.21
C ASN A 10 7.86 -16.05 6.35
N PRO A 11 8.03 -15.44 7.54
CA PRO A 11 9.04 -14.41 7.77
C PRO A 11 10.49 -14.85 7.59
N ILE A 12 10.80 -16.15 7.52
CA ILE A 12 12.18 -16.63 7.34
C ILE A 12 12.45 -16.89 5.85
N GLY A 13 11.40 -16.97 5.01
CA GLY A 13 11.51 -17.20 3.58
C GLY A 13 11.90 -18.62 3.17
N LEU A 14 11.94 -19.55 4.14
CA LEU A 14 12.23 -20.98 3.92
C LEU A 14 10.93 -21.79 3.77
N ASN A 15 11.04 -23.07 3.41
CA ASN A 15 9.88 -23.94 3.31
C ASN A 15 9.28 -24.23 4.69
N SER A 16 8.00 -23.86 4.90
CA SER A 16 7.27 -24.08 6.15
C SER A 16 6.66 -25.48 6.29
N ASN A 17 6.82 -26.38 5.32
CA ASN A 17 6.23 -27.73 5.37
C ASN A 17 6.60 -28.56 6.61
N ILE A 18 7.75 -28.27 7.23
CA ILE A 18 8.24 -28.99 8.41
C ILE A 18 7.39 -28.69 9.65
N ASP A 19 6.81 -27.50 9.73
CA ASP A 19 6.07 -27.01 10.90
C ASP A 19 4.78 -26.29 10.46
N LYS A 20 3.86 -27.06 9.89
CA LYS A 20 2.53 -26.57 9.52
C LYS A 20 1.53 -26.81 10.65
N ILE A 21 0.79 -25.76 10.98
CA ILE A 21 -0.36 -25.83 11.88
C ILE A 21 -1.66 -25.71 11.07
N PRO A 22 -2.78 -26.28 11.55
CA PRO A 22 -4.08 -26.10 10.90
C PRO A 22 -4.52 -24.63 10.97
N PHE A 23 -5.27 -24.18 9.96
CA PHE A 23 -5.77 -22.80 9.91
C PHE A 23 -6.70 -22.48 11.08
N HIS A 24 -7.64 -23.39 11.37
CA HIS A 24 -8.48 -23.33 12.55
C HIS A 24 -7.88 -24.21 13.65
N PRO A 25 -7.81 -23.76 14.91
CA PRO A 25 -8.33 -22.50 15.45
C PRO A 25 -7.41 -21.29 15.33
N TYR A 26 -6.12 -21.51 15.04
CA TYR A 26 -5.06 -20.53 15.24
C TYR A 26 -5.21 -19.23 14.44
N PHE A 27 -5.25 -19.33 13.11
CA PHE A 27 -5.40 -18.17 12.24
C PHE A 27 -6.81 -17.61 12.27
N SER A 28 -7.84 -18.45 12.47
CA SER A 28 -9.21 -17.97 12.63
C SER A 28 -9.36 -16.99 13.80
N PHE A 29 -8.84 -17.33 14.99
CA PHE A 29 -8.90 -16.41 16.13
C PHE A 29 -7.99 -15.19 15.93
N LYS A 30 -6.81 -15.36 15.35
CA LYS A 30 -5.92 -14.24 15.01
C LYS A 30 -6.59 -13.23 14.08
N ASP A 31 -7.27 -13.72 13.04
CA ASP A 31 -7.97 -12.88 12.06
C ASP A 31 -9.15 -12.16 12.70
N ILE A 32 -9.92 -12.82 13.57
CA ILE A 32 -11.00 -12.18 14.34
C ILE A 32 -10.46 -11.00 15.15
N VAL A 33 -9.33 -11.16 15.85
CA VAL A 33 -8.71 -10.05 16.58
C VAL A 33 -8.31 -8.91 15.63
N GLY A 34 -7.74 -9.24 14.46
CA GLY A 34 -7.42 -8.25 13.43
C GLY A 34 -8.65 -7.48 12.93
N PHE A 35 -9.77 -8.18 12.68
CA PHE A 35 -11.04 -7.56 12.29
C PHE A 35 -11.61 -6.66 13.37
N ILE A 36 -11.52 -7.05 14.65
CA ILE A 36 -11.96 -6.21 15.77
C ILE A 36 -11.18 -4.89 15.77
N ILE A 37 -9.85 -4.94 15.62
CA ILE A 37 -9.00 -3.73 15.59
C ILE A 37 -9.36 -2.84 14.39
N MET A 38 -9.54 -3.43 13.21
CA MET A 38 -9.90 -2.69 11.99
C MET A 38 -11.28 -2.00 12.14
N ILE A 39 -12.28 -2.73 12.65
CA ILE A 39 -13.64 -2.19 12.85
C ILE A 39 -13.62 -1.09 13.91
N MET A 40 -12.86 -1.26 15.00
CA MET A 40 -12.69 -0.21 16.00
C MET A 40 -12.08 1.06 15.40
N GLY A 41 -11.07 0.94 14.53
CA GLY A 41 -10.51 2.05 13.79
C GLY A 41 -11.53 2.75 12.87
N LEU A 42 -12.36 1.97 12.17
CA LEU A 42 -13.41 2.52 11.30
C LEU A 42 -14.54 3.20 12.08
N ILE A 43 -14.96 2.63 13.20
CA ILE A 43 -16.00 3.20 14.06
C ILE A 43 -15.51 4.51 14.68
N THR A 44 -14.28 4.54 15.19
CA THR A 44 -13.71 5.76 15.76
C THR A 44 -13.59 6.87 14.71
N LEU A 45 -13.13 6.56 13.50
CA LEU A 45 -13.08 7.53 12.41
C LEU A 45 -14.48 8.03 12.02
N SER A 46 -15.44 7.12 11.81
CA SER A 46 -16.77 7.49 11.33
C SER A 46 -17.63 8.23 12.37
N LEU A 47 -17.52 7.87 13.66
CA LEU A 47 -18.35 8.48 14.71
C LEU A 47 -17.71 9.70 15.36
N TRP A 48 -16.38 9.76 15.51
CA TRP A 48 -15.73 10.90 16.17
C TRP A 48 -15.32 12.00 15.20
N ASN A 49 -14.80 11.66 14.02
CA ASN A 49 -14.38 12.66 13.04
C ASN A 49 -14.50 12.15 11.59
N PRO A 50 -15.74 12.06 11.05
CA PRO A 50 -16.01 11.45 9.74
C PRO A 50 -15.31 12.16 8.58
N TYR A 51 -14.94 13.43 8.75
CA TYR A 51 -14.34 14.25 7.70
C TYR A 51 -12.82 14.42 7.84
N LEU A 52 -12.18 13.73 8.79
CA LEU A 52 -10.73 13.83 9.03
C LEU A 52 -9.89 13.56 7.78
N LEU A 53 -10.33 12.63 6.92
CA LEU A 53 -9.63 12.22 5.70
C LEU A 53 -10.22 12.84 4.42
N GLY A 54 -11.23 13.69 4.54
CA GLY A 54 -11.93 14.31 3.41
C GLY A 54 -11.46 15.73 3.14
N ASP A 55 -11.71 16.21 1.92
CA ASP A 55 -11.45 17.59 1.53
C ASP A 55 -12.74 18.43 1.68
N PRO A 56 -12.71 19.58 2.40
CA PRO A 56 -13.88 20.45 2.56
C PRO A 56 -14.44 20.98 1.23
N ASP A 57 -13.61 21.11 0.18
CA ASP A 57 -14.05 21.61 -1.13
C ASP A 57 -15.08 20.66 -1.78
N ASN A 58 -15.09 19.37 -1.40
CA ASN A 58 -16.06 18.39 -1.92
C ASN A 58 -17.50 18.61 -1.40
N PHE A 59 -17.72 19.48 -0.41
CA PHE A 59 -19.07 19.88 0.01
C PHE A 59 -19.66 21.00 -0.86
N ILE A 60 -18.86 21.64 -1.70
CA ILE A 60 -19.31 22.67 -2.63
C ILE A 60 -19.77 21.96 -3.92
N PRO A 61 -20.99 22.25 -4.43
CA PRO A 61 -21.45 21.69 -5.69
C PRO A 61 -20.48 22.01 -6.85
N ALA A 62 -20.23 21.03 -7.71
CA ALA A 62 -19.28 21.16 -8.80
C ALA A 62 -19.67 22.29 -9.77
N ASN A 63 -18.71 23.18 -10.08
CA ASN A 63 -18.85 24.22 -11.09
C ASN A 63 -17.80 24.03 -12.18
N PRO A 64 -18.17 23.63 -13.42
CA PRO A 64 -17.22 23.40 -14.51
C PRO A 64 -16.40 24.63 -14.92
N LEU A 65 -16.86 25.84 -14.57
CA LEU A 65 -16.21 27.10 -14.95
C LEU A 65 -15.19 27.60 -13.91
N VAL A 66 -15.16 27.00 -12.71
CA VAL A 66 -14.33 27.47 -11.60
C VAL A 66 -13.57 26.30 -10.98
N THR A 67 -12.24 26.38 -11.00
CA THR A 67 -11.37 25.44 -10.29
C THR A 67 -10.96 26.00 -8.93
N PRO A 68 -11.01 25.20 -7.84
CA PRO A 68 -10.45 25.60 -6.56
C PRO A 68 -8.95 25.91 -6.63
N ILE A 69 -8.48 26.78 -5.74
CA ILE A 69 -7.09 27.28 -5.74
C ILE A 69 -6.09 26.16 -5.42
N HIS A 70 -6.45 25.24 -4.50
CA HIS A 70 -5.59 24.15 -4.04
C HIS A 70 -6.19 22.77 -4.38
N ILE A 71 -6.53 22.54 -5.65
CA ILE A 71 -7.07 21.24 -6.07
C ILE A 71 -6.07 20.10 -5.89
N GLN A 72 -6.47 19.07 -5.16
CA GLN A 72 -5.69 17.88 -4.86
C GLN A 72 -6.58 16.64 -4.91
N PRO A 73 -6.02 15.44 -5.19
CA PRO A 73 -6.77 14.19 -5.06
C PRO A 73 -6.86 13.77 -3.59
N GLU A 74 -7.60 12.69 -3.33
CA GLU A 74 -7.63 12.07 -2.01
C GLU A 74 -6.23 11.61 -1.55
N TRP A 75 -6.04 11.54 -0.24
CA TRP A 75 -4.75 11.36 0.41
C TRP A 75 -3.95 10.15 -0.10
N TYR A 76 -4.62 9.04 -0.40
CA TYR A 76 -3.97 7.81 -0.88
C TYR A 76 -3.45 7.91 -2.33
N PHE A 77 -3.80 8.96 -3.08
CA PHE A 77 -3.24 9.26 -4.41
C PHE A 77 -2.16 10.33 -4.39
N LEU A 78 -1.87 10.96 -3.25
CA LEU A 78 -0.91 12.07 -3.18
C LEU A 78 0.50 11.68 -3.63
N PHE A 79 0.95 10.45 -3.36
CA PHE A 79 2.28 9.99 -3.81
C PHE A 79 2.39 9.99 -5.35
N ALA A 80 1.37 9.45 -6.04
CA ALA A 80 1.33 9.40 -7.49
C ALA A 80 1.15 10.80 -8.11
N TYR A 81 0.41 11.67 -7.42
CA TYR A 81 0.22 13.06 -7.80
C TYR A 81 1.51 13.89 -7.68
N ALA A 82 2.29 13.66 -6.63
CA ALA A 82 3.61 14.27 -6.46
C ALA A 82 4.56 13.87 -7.59
N ILE A 83 4.56 12.57 -7.96
CA ILE A 83 5.32 12.06 -9.12
C ILE A 83 4.87 12.75 -10.42
N LEU A 84 3.56 12.83 -10.69
CA LEU A 84 3.02 13.50 -11.86
C LEU A 84 3.49 14.96 -11.98
N ARG A 85 3.47 15.72 -10.88
CA ARG A 85 3.86 17.13 -10.85
C ARG A 85 5.37 17.37 -10.86
N SER A 86 6.18 16.37 -10.50
CA SER A 86 7.65 16.47 -10.50
C SER A 86 8.25 16.61 -11.90
N ILE A 87 7.52 16.20 -12.95
CA ILE A 87 8.00 16.20 -14.33
C ILE A 87 7.34 17.36 -15.09
N PRO A 88 8.11 18.38 -15.55
CA PRO A 88 7.58 19.54 -16.27
C PRO A 88 7.24 19.23 -17.74
N ASN A 89 6.64 18.07 -18.01
CA ASN A 89 6.16 17.63 -19.32
C ASN A 89 4.87 16.84 -19.16
N LYS A 90 3.82 17.21 -19.91
CA LYS A 90 2.48 16.59 -19.79
C LYS A 90 2.51 15.08 -20.08
N LEU A 91 3.14 14.67 -21.17
CA LEU A 91 3.22 13.26 -21.57
C LEU A 91 4.15 12.49 -20.62
N GLY A 92 5.31 13.06 -20.28
CA GLY A 92 6.28 12.45 -19.36
C GLY A 92 5.69 12.21 -17.96
N GLY A 93 4.94 13.18 -17.43
CA GLY A 93 4.28 13.04 -16.14
C GLY A 93 3.23 11.93 -16.14
N VAL A 94 2.40 11.83 -17.18
CA VAL A 94 1.38 10.77 -17.29
C VAL A 94 2.04 9.39 -17.39
N ILE A 95 3.10 9.26 -18.18
CA ILE A 95 3.87 8.01 -18.26
C ILE A 95 4.45 7.65 -16.89
N ALA A 96 5.05 8.61 -16.17
CA ALA A 96 5.63 8.35 -14.85
C ALA A 96 4.58 7.93 -13.81
N LEU A 97 3.38 8.52 -13.84
CA LEU A 97 2.27 8.11 -12.98
C LEU A 97 1.90 6.65 -13.23
N VAL A 98 1.71 6.25 -14.50
CA VAL A 98 1.40 4.84 -14.84
C VAL A 98 2.54 3.92 -14.41
N MET A 99 3.78 4.33 -14.65
CA MET A 99 4.97 3.57 -14.28
C MET A 99 5.14 3.41 -12.76
N SER A 100 4.68 4.37 -11.96
CA SER A 100 4.75 4.28 -10.49
C SER A 100 4.00 3.07 -9.92
N ILE A 101 2.95 2.62 -10.60
CA ILE A 101 2.20 1.42 -10.26
C ILE A 101 2.74 0.22 -11.03
N ALA A 102 3.01 0.39 -12.34
CA ALA A 102 3.46 -0.71 -13.20
C ALA A 102 4.83 -1.28 -12.80
N ILE A 103 5.67 -0.50 -12.11
CA ILE A 103 6.97 -0.98 -11.60
C ILE A 103 6.83 -2.20 -10.67
N LEU A 104 5.68 -2.37 -10.01
CA LEU A 104 5.39 -3.54 -9.17
C LEU A 104 5.45 -4.86 -9.95
N PHE A 105 5.11 -4.86 -11.24
CA PHE A 105 5.15 -6.06 -12.08
C PHE A 105 6.57 -6.51 -12.41
N ILE A 106 7.56 -5.63 -12.30
CA ILE A 106 8.97 -5.93 -12.57
C ILE A 106 9.65 -6.57 -11.35
N LEU A 107 9.12 -6.35 -10.14
CA LEU A 107 9.72 -6.82 -8.89
C LEU A 107 10.07 -8.32 -8.85
N PRO A 108 9.23 -9.26 -9.35
CA PRO A 108 9.57 -10.68 -9.35
C PRO A 108 10.79 -11.02 -10.22
N PHE A 109 11.04 -10.23 -11.27
CA PHE A 109 12.13 -10.47 -12.23
C PHE A 109 13.44 -9.81 -11.80
N TYR A 110 13.38 -8.79 -10.96
CA TYR A 110 14.55 -8.03 -10.52
C TYR A 110 15.16 -8.56 -9.21
N ASN A 111 14.54 -9.55 -8.55
CA ASN A 111 15.06 -10.03 -7.28
C ASN A 111 16.35 -10.85 -7.46
N LEU A 112 17.50 -10.22 -7.20
CA LEU A 112 18.83 -10.84 -7.26
C LEU A 112 19.26 -11.52 -5.96
N SER A 113 18.45 -11.43 -4.89
CA SER A 113 18.80 -11.97 -3.59
C SER A 113 18.80 -13.51 -3.59
N LYS A 114 19.76 -14.12 -2.89
CA LYS A 114 19.82 -15.59 -2.72
C LYS A 114 18.79 -16.09 -1.72
N PHE A 115 18.55 -15.33 -0.65
CA PHE A 115 17.50 -15.63 0.34
C PHE A 115 16.21 -14.89 -0.04
N ARG A 116 15.08 -15.53 0.25
CA ARG A 116 13.76 -14.96 0.01
C ARG A 116 13.40 -14.02 1.16
N GLY A 117 13.14 -12.75 0.84
CA GLY A 117 12.83 -11.72 1.83
C GLY A 117 14.04 -10.86 2.21
N ILE A 118 13.81 -9.91 3.11
CA ILE A 118 14.77 -8.86 3.46
C ILE A 118 15.32 -9.06 4.91
N GLN A 119 14.83 -10.07 5.64
CA GLN A 119 15.17 -10.28 7.06
C GLN A 119 16.66 -10.52 7.31
N PHE A 120 17.34 -11.16 6.36
CA PHE A 120 18.78 -11.45 6.44
C PHE A 120 19.64 -10.49 5.60
N TYR A 121 19.06 -9.38 5.12
CA TYR A 121 19.76 -8.36 4.34
C TYR A 121 19.62 -6.99 5.00
N PRO A 122 20.51 -6.63 5.97
CA PRO A 122 20.41 -5.38 6.72
C PRO A 122 20.41 -4.12 5.85
N ILE A 123 21.25 -4.09 4.80
CA ILE A 123 21.29 -2.97 3.86
C ILE A 123 19.94 -2.83 3.14
N ASN A 124 19.35 -3.94 2.70
CA ASN A 124 18.05 -3.92 2.03
C ASN A 124 16.92 -3.52 2.99
N GLN A 125 17.00 -3.82 4.29
CA GLN A 125 16.05 -3.31 5.29
C GLN A 125 16.10 -1.79 5.35
N ILE A 126 17.29 -1.23 5.44
CA ILE A 126 17.48 0.22 5.49
C ILE A 126 16.95 0.86 4.21
N LEU A 127 17.28 0.31 3.03
CA LEU A 127 16.78 0.81 1.75
C LEU A 127 15.25 0.72 1.64
N PHE A 128 14.64 -0.35 2.15
CA PHE A 128 13.18 -0.49 2.19
C PHE A 128 12.55 0.60 3.06
N TRP A 129 13.10 0.86 4.25
CA TRP A 129 12.58 1.91 5.14
C TRP A 129 12.80 3.32 4.59
N ILE A 130 13.94 3.56 3.93
CA ILE A 130 14.18 4.81 3.21
C ILE A 130 13.08 5.00 2.15
N MET A 131 12.83 4.00 1.32
CA MET A 131 11.76 4.05 0.31
C MET A 131 10.39 4.37 0.93
N VAL A 132 9.99 3.68 2.01
CA VAL A 132 8.71 3.93 2.71
C VAL A 132 8.64 5.35 3.28
N SER A 133 9.75 5.93 3.72
CA SER A 133 9.78 7.28 4.28
C SER A 133 9.77 8.40 3.24
N THR A 134 10.25 8.12 2.03
CA THR A 134 10.39 9.12 0.95
C THR A 134 9.21 9.15 -0.02
N VAL A 135 8.42 8.09 -0.05
CA VAL A 135 7.17 7.98 -0.82
C VAL A 135 6.02 8.47 0.04
#